data_AF-A0A8J2LRN3-F1
#
_entry.id   AF-A0A8J2LRN3-F1
#
_cell.length_a   1.000
_cell.length_b   1.000
_cell.length_c   1.000
_cell.angle_alpha   90.00
_cell.angle_beta   90.00
_cell.angle_gamma   90.00
#
_symmetry.space_group_name_H-M   'P 1'
#
loop_
_entity.id
_entity.type
_entity.pdbx_description
1 polymer ?
#
loop_
_entity_poly.entity_id
_entity_poly.type
_entity_poly.pdbx_seq_one_letter_code
_entity_poly.pdbx_strand_id
1 'polypeptide(L)'
;PVYTIGDCAGSYRTENRLKNRDISVITPDNFRPYLTSYQGCLDTDFVNAAFIDTYKESKSCIVTEWPLPETINFFWSLIYDYNVCAIVVLCTPEKPNVN
;
A
#
# COMPACT_ATOMS: atom_id res chain seq x y z
N PRO A 1 4.61 -9.93 16.04
CA PRO A 1 4.20 -8.73 16.82
C PRO A 1 2.67 -8.62 16.87
N VAL A 2 2.11 -8.18 18.00
CA VAL A 2 0.69 -7.82 18.09
C VAL A 2 0.62 -6.31 17.95
N TYR A 3 -0.04 -5.82 16.90
CA TYR A 3 -0.20 -4.38 16.65
C TYR A 3 -1.49 -3.87 17.30
N THR A 4 -1.43 -2.67 17.88
CA THR A 4 -2.59 -1.96 18.41
C THR A 4 -3.24 -1.10 17.32
N ILE A 5 -4.45 -0.61 17.57
CA ILE A 5 -5.11 0.37 16.69
C ILE A 5 -4.26 1.64 16.54
N GLY A 6 -3.55 2.04 17.60
CA GLY A 6 -2.68 3.22 17.59
C GLY A 6 -1.47 3.06 16.69
N ASP A 7 -0.95 1.83 16.53
CA ASP A 7 0.17 1.53 15.62
C ASP A 7 -0.22 1.61 14.14
N CYS A 8 -1.52 1.69 13.85
CA CYS A 8 -2.09 1.71 12.51
C CYS A 8 -2.96 2.95 12.25
N ALA A 9 -2.75 4.02 13.03
CA ALA A 9 -3.62 5.19 13.02
C ALA A 9 -3.68 5.85 11.64
N GLY A 10 -2.58 5.88 10.89
CA GLY A 10 -2.52 6.40 9.52
C GLY A 10 -3.48 5.71 8.58
N SER A 11 -3.58 4.38 8.66
CA SER A 11 -4.51 3.58 7.85
C SER A 11 -5.98 3.82 8.19
N TYR A 12 -6.29 4.15 9.44
CA TYR A 12 -7.66 4.38 9.92
C TYR A 12 -8.18 5.81 9.70
N ARG A 13 -7.33 6.75 9.25
CA ARG A 13 -7.73 8.12 8.95
C ARG A 13 -8.84 8.15 7.90
N THR A 14 -9.80 9.05 8.08
CA THR A 14 -11.01 9.14 7.26
C THR A 14 -10.70 9.24 5.76
N GLU A 15 -9.68 10.03 5.40
CA GLU A 15 -9.20 10.23 4.04
C GLU A 15 -8.48 9.02 3.42
N ASN A 16 -8.09 8.03 4.25
CA ASN A 16 -7.38 6.83 3.82
C ASN A 16 -8.25 5.57 3.82
N ARG A 17 -9.42 5.60 4.48
CA ARG A 17 -10.32 4.43 4.59
C ARG A 17 -10.69 3.84 3.23
N LEU A 18 -11.00 4.68 2.25
CA LEU A 18 -11.36 4.25 0.89
C LEU A 18 -10.17 3.75 0.06
N LYS A 19 -8.94 3.89 0.56
CA LYS A 19 -7.72 3.40 -0.08
C LYS A 19 -7.30 2.02 0.44
N ASN A 20 -8.09 1.42 1.34
CA ASN A 20 -7.89 0.06 1.83
C ASN A 20 -9.00 -0.82 1.28
N ARG A 21 -8.65 -1.99 0.73
CA ARG A 21 -9.63 -2.98 0.29
C ARG A 21 -10.47 -3.56 1.43
N ASP A 22 -9.84 -3.80 2.57
CA ASP A 22 -10.47 -4.34 3.77
C ASP A 22 -9.90 -3.65 5.02
N ILE A 23 -10.78 -3.04 5.83
CA ILE A 23 -10.39 -2.34 7.06
C ILE A 23 -9.83 -3.27 8.14
N SER A 24 -10.05 -4.58 8.03
CA SER A 24 -9.44 -5.58 8.92
C SER A 24 -8.01 -5.93 8.53
N VAL A 25 -7.57 -5.57 7.30
CA VAL A 25 -6.24 -5.83 6.76
C VAL A 25 -5.58 -4.51 6.39
N ILE A 26 -5.00 -3.86 7.40
CA ILE A 26 -4.36 -2.54 7.26
C ILE A 26 -2.87 -2.56 7.59
N THR A 27 -2.17 -1.55 7.11
CA THR A 27 -0.73 -1.40 7.31
C THR A 27 -0.42 -0.69 8.64
N PRO A 28 0.58 -1.17 9.43
CA PRO A 28 1.14 -0.45 10.56
C PRO A 28 2.01 0.74 10.13
N ASP A 29 1.90 1.87 10.84
CA ASP A 29 2.52 3.14 10.51
C ASP A 29 4.06 3.05 10.45
N ASN A 30 4.69 2.26 11.33
CA ASN A 30 6.15 2.08 11.37
C ASN A 30 6.73 1.31 10.18
N PHE A 31 5.88 0.64 9.41
CA PHE A 31 6.29 -0.21 8.28
C PHE A 31 5.77 0.30 6.94
N ARG A 32 4.97 1.36 6.91
CA ARG A 32 4.39 1.87 5.67
C ARG A 32 5.41 2.66 4.82
N PRO A 33 5.35 2.56 3.49
CA PRO A 33 5.99 3.51 2.59
C PRO A 33 5.24 4.85 2.61
N TYR A 34 5.98 5.92 2.32
CA TYR A 34 5.49 7.28 2.20
C TYR A 34 5.69 7.71 0.76
N LEU A 35 4.59 7.98 0.06
CA LEU A 35 4.67 8.44 -1.32
C LEU A 35 5.14 9.89 -1.37
N THR A 36 6.02 10.18 -2.33
CA THR A 36 6.63 11.50 -2.56
C THR A 36 6.44 11.99 -3.99
N SER A 37 6.26 11.09 -4.95
CA SER A 37 5.87 11.47 -6.31
C SER A 37 4.44 12.00 -6.37
N TYR A 38 4.12 12.76 -7.41
CA TYR A 38 2.82 13.43 -7.56
C TYR A 38 1.74 12.48 -8.12
N GLN A 39 0.63 12.28 -7.39
CA GLN A 39 -0.53 11.45 -7.80
C GLN A 39 -1.66 12.23 -8.48
N GLY A 40 -1.34 13.24 -9.30
CA GLY A 40 -2.37 13.92 -10.10
C GLY A 40 -3.44 14.63 -9.25
N CYS A 41 -3.00 15.54 -8.36
CA CYS A 41 -3.79 16.43 -7.49
C CYS A 41 -4.22 15.90 -6.12
N LEU A 42 -3.71 14.76 -5.67
CA LEU A 42 -4.07 14.18 -4.36
C LEU A 42 -2.95 14.45 -3.35
N ASP A 43 -3.25 15.28 -2.33
CA ASP A 43 -2.34 15.57 -1.21
C ASP A 43 -2.34 14.43 -0.19
N THR A 44 -1.80 13.28 -0.57
CA THR A 44 -1.72 12.13 0.33
C THR A 44 -0.49 11.27 0.07
N ASP A 45 0.18 10.88 1.15
CA ASP A 45 1.33 9.99 1.14
C ASP A 45 0.95 8.51 1.28
N PHE A 46 -0.35 8.21 1.36
CA PHE A 46 -0.85 6.93 1.85
C PHE A 46 -1.13 5.93 0.73
N VAL A 47 -0.58 4.73 0.91
CA VAL A 47 -0.93 3.50 0.19
C VAL A 47 -0.91 2.35 1.19
N ASN A 48 -1.84 1.39 1.07
CA ASN A 48 -1.88 0.21 1.93
C ASN A 48 -0.81 -0.80 1.52
N ALA A 49 0.44 -0.52 1.94
CA ALA A 49 1.59 -1.34 1.67
C ALA A 49 2.56 -1.33 2.85
N ALA A 50 3.35 -2.38 3.05
CA ALA A 50 4.29 -2.49 4.14
C ALA A 50 5.66 -2.99 3.65
N PHE A 51 6.73 -2.43 4.22
CA PHE A 51 8.07 -3.01 4.12
C PHE A 51 8.15 -4.30 4.91
N ILE A 52 8.72 -5.32 4.29
CA ILE A 52 9.06 -6.58 4.93
C ILE A 52 10.55 -6.86 4.76
N ASP A 53 11.10 -7.55 5.73
CA ASP A 53 12.47 -8.05 5.67
C ASP A 53 12.52 -9.29 4.79
N THR A 54 13.58 -9.42 4.02
CA THR A 54 13.96 -10.71 3.41
C THR A 54 14.96 -11.41 4.32
N TYR A 55 15.31 -12.66 3.99
CA TYR A 55 16.37 -13.37 4.70
C TYR A 55 17.74 -12.67 4.61
N LYS A 56 17.95 -11.77 3.64
CA LYS A 56 19.22 -11.07 3.40
C LYS A 56 19.25 -9.65 3.93
N GLU A 57 18.14 -8.93 3.83
CA GLU A 57 18.13 -7.49 3.99
C GLU A 57 16.81 -7.00 4.59
N SER A 58 16.91 -6.08 5.54
CA SER A 58 15.73 -5.47 6.15
C SER A 58 15.05 -4.49 5.20
N LYS A 59 13.71 -4.44 5.23
CA LYS A 59 12.87 -3.55 4.40
C LYS A 59 13.14 -3.65 2.90
N SER A 60 13.59 -4.80 2.42
CA SER A 60 13.99 -5.02 1.03
C SER A 60 12.86 -5.45 0.10
N CYS A 61 11.69 -5.78 0.64
CA CYS A 61 10.49 -6.07 -0.14
C CYS A 61 9.31 -5.24 0.35
N ILE A 62 8.40 -4.93 -0.56
CA ILE A 62 7.14 -4.25 -0.26
C ILE A 62 6.00 -5.23 -0.54
N VAL A 63 5.13 -5.42 0.45
CA VAL A 63 3.88 -6.15 0.30
C VAL A 63 2.75 -5.15 0.23
N THR A 64 1.83 -5.31 -0.70
CA THR A 64 0.67 -4.43 -0.89
C THR A 64 -0.54 -5.27 -1.24
N GLU A 65 -1.73 -4.74 -0.98
CA GLU A 65 -2.96 -5.26 -1.58
C GLU A 65 -2.94 -5.11 -3.10
N TRP A 66 -3.79 -5.88 -3.79
CA TRP A 66 -4.05 -5.64 -5.21
C TRP A 66 -4.72 -4.26 -5.36
N PRO A 67 -4.19 -3.36 -6.22
CA PRO A 67 -4.71 -2.00 -6.31
C PRO A 67 -6.20 -1.97 -6.66
N LEU A 68 -6.96 -1.20 -5.88
CA LEU A 68 -8.32 -0.76 -6.21
C LEU A 68 -8.29 0.22 -7.38
N PRO A 69 -9.39 0.38 -8.15
CA PRO A 69 -9.48 1.34 -9.25
C PRO A 69 -9.01 2.76 -8.88
N GLU A 70 -9.40 3.25 -7.70
CA GLU A 70 -9.03 4.54 -7.15
C GLU A 70 -7.58 4.62 -6.63
N THR A 71 -6.92 3.48 -6.43
CA THR A 71 -5.55 3.41 -5.89
C THR A 71 -4.46 3.12 -6.93
N ILE A 72 -4.82 2.91 -8.21
CA ILE A 72 -3.86 2.53 -9.27
C ILE A 72 -2.70 3.53 -9.40
N ASN A 73 -2.99 4.83 -9.33
CA ASN A 73 -1.94 5.86 -9.42
C ASN A 73 -0.95 5.79 -8.25
N PHE A 74 -1.45 5.51 -7.05
CA PHE A 74 -0.62 5.36 -5.84
C PHE A 74 0.27 4.12 -5.92
N PHE A 75 -0.24 3.03 -6.48
CA PHE A 75 0.55 1.82 -6.73
C PHE A 75 1.71 2.09 -7.69
N TRP A 76 1.50 2.85 -8.77
CA TRP A 76 2.59 3.22 -9.67
C TRP A 76 3.56 4.23 -9.06
N SER A 77 3.09 5.18 -8.24
CA SER A 77 3.98 6.04 -7.46
C SER A 77 4.83 5.24 -6.48
N LEU A 78 4.28 4.23 -5.82
CA LEU A 78 5.02 3.34 -4.93
C LEU A 78 6.17 2.66 -5.67
N ILE A 79 5.90 2.13 -6.86
CA ILE A 79 6.91 1.48 -7.70
C ILE A 79 8.02 2.46 -8.09
N TYR A 80 7.62 3.66 -8.49
CA TYR A 80 8.55 4.71 -8.92
C TYR A 80 9.41 5.21 -7.75
N ASP A 81 8.80 5.60 -6.63
CA ASP A 81 9.47 6.20 -5.47
C ASP A 81 10.49 5.25 -4.84
N TYR A 82 10.19 3.95 -4.85
CA TYR A 82 11.04 2.93 -4.23
C TYR A 82 11.87 2.12 -5.24
N ASN A 83 11.94 2.56 -6.50
CA ASN A 83 12.73 1.91 -7.55
C ASN A 83 12.46 0.40 -7.65
N VAL A 84 11.19 0.00 -7.62
CA VAL A 84 10.81 -1.42 -7.63
C VAL A 84 11.14 -2.03 -8.99
N CYS A 85 12.05 -3.00 -9.00
CA CYS A 85 12.51 -3.65 -10.23
C CYS A 85 11.64 -4.84 -10.69
N ALA A 86 10.83 -5.41 -9.79
CA ALA A 86 10.01 -6.59 -10.08
C ALA A 86 8.70 -6.56 -9.30
N ILE A 87 7.62 -6.99 -9.95
CA ILE A 87 6.30 -7.13 -9.35
C ILE A 87 5.92 -8.61 -9.42
N VAL A 88 5.61 -9.20 -8.27
CA VAL A 88 5.15 -10.59 -8.16
C VAL A 88 3.70 -10.58 -7.71
N VAL A 89 2.81 -11.13 -8.55
CA VAL A 89 1.38 -11.20 -8.25
C VAL A 89 1.08 -12.57 -7.66
N LEU A 90 0.62 -12.59 -6.41
CA LEU A 90 0.32 -13.81 -5.65
C LEU A 90 -1.18 -14.15 -5.61
N CYS A 91 -2.03 -13.33 -6.23
CA CYS A 91 -3.47 -13.52 -6.29
C CYS A 91 -3.96 -13.61 -7.74
N THR A 92 -5.22 -14.00 -7.92
CA THR A 92 -5.91 -13.82 -9.19
C THR A 92 -6.69 -12.50 -9.13
N PRO A 93 -6.36 -11.48 -9.94
CA PRO A 93 -7.10 -10.23 -9.96
C PRO A 93 -8.57 -10.51 -10.28
N GLU A 94 -9.48 -9.86 -9.55
CA GLU A 94 -10.90 -9.89 -9.89
C GLU A 94 -11.08 -9.34 -11.30
N LYS A 95 -11.93 -9.99 -12.09
CA LYS A 95 -12.26 -9.48 -13.42
C LYS A 95 -12.94 -8.13 -13.24
N PRO A 96 -12.62 -7.12 -14.07
CA PRO A 96 -13.42 -5.90 -14.10
C PRO A 96 -14.88 -6.29 -14.29
N ASN A 97 -15.79 -5.70 -13.51
CA ASN A 97 -17.22 -5.86 -13.76
C ASN A 97 -17.54 -5.20 -15.10
N VAL A 98 -17.44 -5.99 -16.18
CA VAL A 98 -17.91 -5.57 -17.50
C VAL A 98 -19.42 -5.76 -17.47
N ASN A 99 -20.14 -4.65 -17.33
CA ASN A 99 -21.57 -4.60 -17.65
C ASN A 99 -21.76 -4.75 -19.16
#